data_AF-A0A7T5UN93-F1
#
_entry.id   AF-A0A7T5UN93-F1
#
_cell.length_a   1.000
_cell.length_b   1.000
_cell.length_c   1.000
_cell.angle_alpha   90.00
_cell.angle_beta   90.00
_cell.angle_gamma   90.00
#
_symmetry.space_group_name_H-M   'P 1'
#
loop_
_entity.id
_entity.type
_entity.pdbx_description
1 polymer ?
#
loop_
_entity_poly.entity_id
_entity_poly.type
_entity_poly.pdbx_seq_one_letter_code
_entity_poly.pdbx_strand_id
1 'polypeptide(L)'
;MTRIWNWYSNSNPNQVRNLLLTIVGTAFILGLILVFLFFRPKAKPLADADAPVLQPLPAGVTVEKMSQCGDVGAIGLWSAQKAPFTGSVLVCGADKYWDITRLFYNDVEYQVPPLVNDVPAALPTATFVPPTATPVLPTPTPVVLPTATAVPSQIKSADWKVTWLAGADKNRGDGTTFRQSTSKWNLRKVAPELWPTFPNVPNPLVPEFRVINGNQVPDGLESAMDESNFCQQLAGEACRIPVAAEHYFYFSGDYDIPNIGSCKESGTRIGCMLVIVNVGGVTSDFTGVFGQGFRLHARYFNGNALDMAIWALTSHGANTMMNLNSALNPPNLQNAGANCSVPMGCKGVHIQVVFVSGNELLLDLTTLVTR
;
A
#
# COMPACT_ATOMS: atom_id res chain seq x y z
N MET A 1 50.84 -3.82 46.81
CA MET A 1 50.98 -2.81 45.73
C MET A 1 51.87 -3.25 44.56
N THR A 2 52.50 -4.44 44.60
CA THR A 2 53.45 -4.90 43.55
C THR A 2 52.80 -5.62 42.36
N ARG A 3 51.48 -5.89 42.37
CA ARG A 3 50.78 -6.61 41.28
C ARG A 3 50.17 -5.72 40.19
N ILE A 4 49.97 -4.42 40.44
CA ILE A 4 49.42 -3.49 39.44
C ILE A 4 50.51 -3.02 38.46
N TRP A 5 51.77 -2.97 38.90
CA TRP A 5 52.88 -2.53 38.06
C TRP A 5 53.28 -3.54 36.97
N ASN A 6 53.18 -4.85 37.25
CA ASN A 6 53.46 -5.90 36.25
C ASN A 6 52.38 -6.04 35.17
N TRP A 7 51.21 -5.41 35.33
CA TRP A 7 50.19 -5.40 34.28
C TRP A 7 50.47 -4.32 33.23
N TYR A 8 51.05 -3.18 33.62
CA TYR A 8 51.32 -2.06 32.72
C TYR A 8 52.55 -2.26 31.82
N SER A 9 53.49 -3.16 32.15
CA SER A 9 54.71 -3.36 31.34
C SER A 9 54.55 -4.38 30.20
N ASN A 10 53.43 -5.10 30.11
CA ASN A 10 53.19 -6.14 29.11
C ASN A 10 51.94 -5.92 28.24
N SER A 11 51.19 -4.84 28.48
CA SER A 11 50.05 -4.46 27.67
C SER A 11 50.50 -3.74 26.41
N ASN A 12 50.08 -4.26 25.24
CA ASN A 12 50.31 -3.67 23.94
C ASN A 12 49.85 -2.18 23.95
N PRO A 13 50.69 -1.21 23.54
CA PRO A 13 50.35 0.21 23.57
C PRO A 13 49.05 0.53 22.79
N ASN A 14 48.69 -0.30 21.80
CA ASN A 14 47.42 -0.16 21.08
C ASN A 14 46.19 -0.55 21.92
N GLN A 15 46.32 -1.51 22.85
CA GLN A 15 45.22 -1.86 23.76
C GLN A 15 44.96 -0.77 24.79
N VAL A 16 46.01 -0.16 25.35
CA VAL A 16 45.88 0.96 26.29
C VAL A 16 45.25 2.17 25.58
N ARG A 17 45.67 2.46 24.34
CA ARG A 17 45.09 3.54 23.54
C ARG A 17 43.60 3.31 23.24
N ASN A 18 43.22 2.09 22.85
CA ASN A 18 41.83 1.77 22.56
C ASN A 18 40.96 1.85 23.81
N LEU A 19 41.43 1.37 24.95
CA LEU A 19 40.71 1.47 26.22
C LEU A 19 40.47 2.93 26.64
N LEU A 20 41.50 3.78 26.51
CA LEU A 20 41.38 5.22 26.80
C LEU A 20 40.38 5.91 25.86
N LEU A 21 40.42 5.60 24.56
CA LEU A 21 39.47 6.14 23.59
C LEU A 21 38.03 5.69 23.88
N THR A 22 37.83 4.45 24.31
CA THR A 22 36.51 3.96 24.73
C THR A 22 36.01 4.73 25.95
N ILE A 23 36.83 4.89 26.99
CA ILE A 23 36.43 5.61 28.22
C ILE A 23 36.05 7.07 27.91
N VAL A 24 36.86 7.77 27.11
CA VAL A 24 36.58 9.16 26.71
C VAL A 24 35.30 9.26 25.88
N GLY A 25 35.10 8.32 24.94
CA GLY A 25 33.88 8.27 24.13
C GLY A 25 32.62 8.03 24.97
N THR A 26 32.68 7.09 25.93
CA THR A 26 31.54 6.80 26.82
C THR A 26 31.21 7.99 27.74
N ALA A 27 32.24 8.65 28.29
CA ALA A 27 32.04 9.84 29.13
C ALA A 27 31.40 11.00 28.35
N PHE A 28 31.79 11.21 27.09
CA PHE A 28 31.21 12.25 26.24
C PHE A 28 29.73 12.00 25.93
N ILE A 29 29.36 10.76 25.59
CA ILE A 29 27.96 10.38 25.32
C ILE A 29 27.10 10.56 26.57
N LEU A 30 27.58 10.12 27.74
CA LEU A 30 26.88 10.33 29.02
C LEU A 30 26.68 11.83 29.33
N GLY A 31 27.66 12.67 29.03
CA GLY A 31 27.55 14.12 29.16
C GLY A 31 26.44 14.71 28.27
N LEU A 32 26.36 14.28 27.00
CA LEU A 32 25.31 14.74 26.08
C LEU A 32 23.90 14.32 26.54
N ILE A 33 23.76 13.09 27.04
CA ILE A 33 22.48 12.60 27.59
C ILE A 33 22.07 13.46 28.80
N LEU A 34 22.99 13.79 29.70
CA LEU A 34 22.71 14.65 30.84
C LEU A 34 22.29 16.06 30.39
N VAL A 35 22.97 16.65 29.40
CA VAL A 35 22.56 17.95 28.84
C VAL A 35 21.14 17.88 28.28
N PHE A 36 20.79 16.82 27.53
CA PHE A 36 19.44 16.68 26.98
C PHE A 36 18.35 16.49 28.05
N LEU A 37 18.69 15.83 29.17
CA LEU A 37 17.76 15.62 30.28
C LEU A 37 17.54 16.91 31.09
N PHE A 38 18.58 17.73 31.28
CA PHE A 38 18.49 18.98 32.05
C PHE A 38 18.02 20.19 31.23
N PHE A 39 18.24 20.19 29.90
CA PHE A 39 17.86 21.28 29.01
C PHE A 39 16.67 20.90 28.10
N ARG A 40 15.68 20.16 28.62
CA ARG A 40 14.40 20.06 27.93
C ARG A 40 13.81 21.47 27.79
N PRO A 41 13.61 22.01 26.58
CA PRO A 41 12.95 23.29 26.43
C PRO A 41 11.56 23.17 27.04
N LYS A 42 11.25 24.04 28.01
CA LYS A 42 9.89 24.16 28.54
C LYS A 42 8.99 24.43 27.35
N ALA A 43 8.06 23.50 27.09
CA ALA A 43 7.02 23.71 26.09
C ALA A 43 6.34 25.04 26.41
N LYS A 44 6.41 25.97 25.46
CA LYS A 44 5.72 27.24 25.55
C LYS A 44 4.22 26.92 25.66
N PRO A 45 3.48 27.44 26.66
CA PRO A 45 2.05 27.23 26.71
C PRO A 45 1.45 27.73 25.39
N LEU A 46 0.69 26.85 24.72
CA LEU A 46 -0.13 27.26 23.59
C LEU A 46 -1.04 28.38 24.10
N ALA A 47 -0.85 29.58 23.57
CA ALA A 47 -1.84 30.64 23.71
C ALA A 47 -3.11 30.16 23.04
N ASP A 48 -4.24 30.36 23.72
CA ASP A 48 -5.59 30.01 23.29
C ASP A 48 -5.82 30.44 21.85
N ALA A 49 -5.83 29.46 20.93
CA ALA A 49 -6.37 29.65 19.61
C ALA A 49 -7.90 29.69 19.76
N ASP A 50 -8.51 30.76 19.28
CA ASP A 50 -9.94 31.01 19.30
C ASP A 50 -10.74 29.73 18.94
N ALA A 51 -11.49 29.23 19.92
CA ALA A 51 -12.39 28.10 19.72
C ALA A 51 -13.43 28.48 18.65
N PRO A 52 -13.71 27.61 17.67
CA PRO A 52 -14.75 27.89 16.70
C PRO A 52 -16.11 28.02 17.40
N VAL A 53 -16.82 29.09 17.08
CA VAL A 53 -18.20 29.35 17.53
C VAL A 53 -19.08 28.17 17.09
N LEU A 54 -19.45 27.32 18.04
CA LEU A 54 -20.41 26.24 17.82
C LEU A 54 -21.80 26.87 17.59
N GLN A 55 -22.41 26.56 16.45
CA GLN A 55 -23.80 26.92 16.19
C GLN A 55 -24.74 26.22 17.19
N PRO A 56 -25.85 26.86 17.60
CA PRO A 56 -26.82 26.25 18.50
C PRO A 56 -27.47 25.01 17.87
N LEU A 57 -27.53 23.93 18.65
CA LEU A 57 -28.22 22.69 18.30
C LEU A 57 -29.72 22.96 18.06
N PRO A 58 -30.36 22.30 17.07
CA PRO A 58 -31.80 22.36 16.90
C PRO A 58 -32.52 21.76 18.11
N ALA A 59 -33.70 22.32 18.42
CA ALA A 59 -34.53 21.87 19.54
C ALA A 59 -34.89 20.38 19.40
N GLY A 60 -34.60 19.59 20.44
CA GLY A 60 -34.95 18.16 20.52
C GLY A 60 -33.77 17.18 20.58
N VAL A 61 -32.52 17.65 20.54
CA VAL A 61 -31.33 16.78 20.69
C VAL A 61 -30.88 16.73 22.16
N THR A 62 -30.95 15.54 22.77
CA THR A 62 -30.36 15.26 24.09
C THR A 62 -29.00 14.60 23.91
N VAL A 63 -27.95 15.17 24.51
CA VAL A 63 -26.61 14.55 24.59
C VAL A 63 -26.51 13.75 25.89
N GLU A 64 -26.44 12.43 25.81
CA GLU A 64 -26.07 11.62 26.97
C GLU A 64 -24.56 11.70 27.20
N LYS A 65 -24.20 12.08 28.43
CA LYS A 65 -22.81 12.26 28.85
C LYS A 65 -22.23 10.89 29.18
N MET A 66 -21.49 10.27 28.26
CA MET A 66 -20.72 9.06 28.55
C MET A 66 -19.49 9.40 29.42
N SER A 67 -19.59 9.21 30.73
CA SER A 67 -18.42 9.20 31.60
C SER A 67 -17.78 7.82 31.57
N GLN A 68 -16.71 7.65 30.78
CA GLN A 68 -15.59 6.70 30.95
C GLN A 68 -14.94 6.33 29.60
N CYS A 69 -14.29 7.31 28.96
CA CYS A 69 -13.15 7.04 28.10
C CYS A 69 -12.06 8.02 28.52
N GLY A 70 -10.96 7.50 29.08
CA GLY A 70 -9.83 8.33 29.48
C GLY A 70 -9.17 8.97 28.26
N ASP A 71 -8.93 10.28 28.34
CA ASP A 71 -8.02 11.13 27.56
C ASP A 71 -7.62 10.66 26.15
N VAL A 72 -8.59 10.37 25.30
CA VAL A 72 -8.43 10.39 23.83
C VAL A 72 -9.71 10.99 23.24
N GLY A 73 -9.57 12.00 22.38
CA GLY A 73 -10.62 12.94 21.98
C GLY A 73 -11.97 12.33 21.59
N ALA A 74 -13.04 12.99 22.01
CA ALA A 74 -14.42 12.60 21.76
C ALA A 74 -14.74 12.49 20.26
N ILE A 75 -15.31 11.35 19.85
CA ILE A 75 -15.94 11.15 18.54
C ILE A 75 -17.46 11.09 18.80
N GLY A 76 -18.21 12.07 18.30
CA GLY A 76 -19.67 12.09 18.42
C GLY A 76 -20.33 11.17 17.39
N LEU A 77 -21.20 10.27 17.85
CA LEU A 77 -22.16 9.56 17.00
C LEU A 77 -23.47 10.35 16.93
N TRP A 78 -23.97 10.57 15.73
CA TRP A 78 -25.28 11.18 15.49
C TRP A 78 -26.27 10.09 15.07
N SER A 79 -27.40 9.97 15.76
CA SER A 79 -28.52 9.11 15.32
C SER A 79 -29.73 9.97 14.97
N ALA A 80 -30.30 9.74 13.79
CA ALA A 80 -31.59 10.30 13.40
C ALA A 80 -32.70 9.28 13.72
N GLN A 81 -33.74 9.71 14.42
CA GLN A 81 -34.92 8.90 14.70
C GLN A 81 -35.80 8.76 13.44
N LYS A 82 -35.72 7.61 12.77
CA LYS A 82 -36.86 6.87 12.19
C LYS A 82 -36.40 5.48 11.72
N ALA A 83 -37.14 4.45 12.14
CA ALA A 83 -36.83 3.02 12.09
C ALA A 83 -36.64 2.40 10.68
N PRO A 84 -36.18 1.13 10.57
CA PRO A 84 -35.34 0.36 11.49
C PRO A 84 -33.99 -0.02 10.84
N PHE A 85 -32.88 0.13 11.56
CA PHE A 85 -31.63 -0.55 11.19
C PHE A 85 -30.95 -1.15 12.41
N THR A 86 -30.36 -2.31 12.16
CA THR A 86 -29.42 -3.07 12.98
C THR A 86 -28.19 -2.21 13.26
N GLY A 87 -27.89 -1.92 14.53
CA GLY A 87 -26.67 -1.22 14.92
C GLY A 87 -25.54 -2.19 15.26
N SER A 88 -24.33 -1.90 14.81
CA SER A 88 -23.09 -2.56 15.24
C SER A 88 -22.43 -1.70 16.33
N VAL A 89 -22.06 -2.32 17.45
CA VAL A 89 -21.32 -1.65 18.53
C VAL A 89 -19.82 -1.77 18.25
N LEU A 90 -19.09 -0.65 18.31
CA LEU A 90 -17.63 -0.64 18.32
C LEU A 90 -17.17 -0.64 19.79
N VAL A 91 -16.40 -1.64 20.21
CA VAL A 91 -15.76 -1.66 21.53
C VAL A 91 -14.26 -1.50 21.32
N CYS A 92 -13.69 -0.40 21.84
CA CYS A 92 -12.25 -0.17 21.82
C CYS A 92 -11.58 -1.03 22.89
N GLY A 93 -10.78 -2.01 22.45
CA GLY A 93 -9.80 -2.71 23.28
C GLY A 93 -8.56 -2.96 22.45
N ALA A 94 -7.43 -2.40 22.89
CA ALA A 94 -6.14 -2.77 22.36
C ALA A 94 -5.87 -4.25 22.72
N ASP A 95 -5.33 -5.00 21.76
CA ASP A 95 -4.68 -6.29 21.96
C ASP A 95 -5.62 -7.51 22.12
N LYS A 96 -6.17 -8.00 20.99
CA LYS A 96 -6.22 -9.43 20.59
C LYS A 96 -7.14 -9.64 19.38
N TYR A 97 -6.66 -10.43 18.41
CA TYR A 97 -7.42 -11.00 17.31
C TYR A 97 -8.64 -11.77 17.84
N TRP A 98 -9.84 -11.48 17.34
CA TRP A 98 -11.00 -12.34 17.51
C TRP A 98 -11.76 -12.56 16.19
N ASP A 99 -11.96 -13.83 15.93
CA ASP A 99 -12.74 -14.46 14.88
C ASP A 99 -14.25 -14.15 15.06
N ILE A 100 -14.89 -13.56 14.04
CA ILE A 100 -16.33 -13.26 14.08
C ILE A 100 -17.09 -14.50 13.60
N THR A 101 -17.23 -15.48 14.48
CA THR A 101 -18.16 -16.59 14.28
C THR A 101 -19.37 -16.43 15.20
N ARG A 102 -20.52 -16.11 14.60
CA ARG A 102 -21.91 -16.29 15.07
C ARG A 102 -22.21 -16.04 16.56
N LEU A 103 -22.79 -14.87 16.86
CA LEU A 103 -23.65 -14.70 18.04
C LEU A 103 -25.11 -14.83 17.61
N PHE A 104 -25.71 -16.00 17.88
CA PHE A 104 -27.17 -16.12 18.00
C PHE A 104 -27.58 -15.53 19.34
N TYR A 105 -28.59 -14.66 19.35
CA TYR A 105 -29.26 -14.25 20.59
C TYR A 105 -30.76 -14.53 20.52
N ASN A 106 -31.23 -15.03 21.65
CA ASN A 106 -32.52 -15.64 21.91
C ASN A 106 -33.72 -14.67 21.86
N ASP A 107 -34.87 -15.26 21.50
CA ASP A 107 -36.21 -15.01 22.02
C ASP A 107 -36.46 -13.68 22.75
N VAL A 108 -36.86 -12.67 21.98
CA VAL A 108 -37.70 -11.57 22.48
C VAL A 108 -39.01 -11.62 21.72
N GLU A 109 -40.04 -12.14 22.37
CA GLU A 109 -41.42 -12.14 21.88
C GLU A 109 -41.92 -10.69 21.86
N TYR A 110 -41.93 -10.07 20.67
CA TYR A 110 -42.49 -8.74 20.47
C TYR A 110 -44.02 -8.85 20.41
N GLN A 111 -44.71 -8.29 21.41
CA GLN A 111 -46.14 -8.04 21.30
C GLN A 111 -46.40 -6.96 20.23
N VAL A 112 -47.07 -7.38 19.16
CA VAL A 112 -47.53 -6.49 18.08
C VAL A 112 -48.76 -5.72 18.59
N PRO A 113 -48.74 -4.37 18.63
CA PRO A 113 -49.93 -3.60 18.96
C PRO A 113 -51.00 -3.73 17.85
N PRO A 114 -52.30 -3.57 18.17
CA PRO A 114 -53.38 -3.82 17.22
C PRO A 114 -53.31 -2.89 16.01
N LEU A 115 -53.55 -3.48 14.82
CA LEU A 115 -53.65 -2.78 13.54
C LEU A 115 -54.71 -1.68 13.63
N VAL A 116 -54.26 -0.42 13.51
CA VAL A 116 -55.14 0.71 13.21
C VAL A 116 -55.40 0.68 11.71
N ASN A 117 -56.66 0.47 11.32
CA ASN A 117 -57.13 0.53 9.93
C ASN A 117 -57.20 1.99 9.46
N ASP A 118 -56.04 2.59 9.20
CA ASP A 118 -55.96 3.82 8.41
C ASP A 118 -55.96 3.46 6.93
N VAL A 119 -57.05 3.81 6.25
CA VAL A 119 -57.19 3.72 4.79
C VAL A 119 -56.08 4.59 4.17
N PRO A 120 -55.15 4.02 3.38
CA PRO A 120 -54.04 4.80 2.84
C PRO A 120 -54.57 5.83 1.85
N ALA A 121 -54.29 7.10 2.12
CA ALA A 121 -54.46 8.16 1.14
C ALA A 121 -53.69 7.80 -0.14
N ALA A 122 -54.35 7.96 -1.28
CA ALA A 122 -53.81 7.62 -2.59
C ALA A 122 -52.39 8.20 -2.77
N LEU A 123 -51.41 7.31 -2.93
CA LEU A 123 -50.03 7.67 -3.23
C LEU A 123 -50.01 8.52 -4.52
N PRO A 124 -49.32 9.67 -4.54
CA PRO A 124 -49.18 10.46 -5.76
C PRO A 124 -48.49 9.60 -6.82
N THR A 125 -49.13 9.51 -7.99
CA THR A 125 -48.56 8.87 -9.18
C THR A 125 -47.26 9.57 -9.52
N ALA A 126 -46.13 8.90 -9.28
CA ALA A 126 -44.83 9.43 -9.64
C ALA A 126 -44.76 9.52 -11.18
N THR A 127 -44.72 10.73 -11.70
CA THR A 127 -44.49 10.99 -13.12
C THR A 127 -43.11 10.44 -13.48
N PHE A 128 -43.07 9.41 -14.32
CA PHE A 128 -41.82 8.86 -14.84
C PHE A 128 -41.13 9.92 -15.69
N VAL A 129 -40.06 10.51 -15.15
CA VAL A 129 -39.16 11.37 -15.94
C VAL A 129 -38.17 10.43 -16.62
N PRO A 130 -38.19 10.31 -17.96
CA PRO A 130 -37.19 9.50 -18.65
C PRO A 130 -35.79 10.04 -18.34
N PRO A 131 -34.79 9.17 -18.13
CA PRO A 131 -33.43 9.61 -17.81
C PRO A 131 -32.94 10.57 -18.90
N THR A 132 -32.57 11.78 -18.48
CA THR A 132 -31.89 12.74 -19.36
C THR A 132 -30.63 12.07 -19.88
N ALA A 133 -30.48 12.02 -21.20
CA ALA A 133 -29.33 11.38 -21.85
C ALA A 133 -28.04 11.88 -21.23
N THR A 134 -27.29 10.97 -20.61
CA THR A 134 -25.96 11.24 -20.06
C THR A 134 -25.10 11.83 -21.18
N PRO A 135 -24.45 12.99 -20.98
CA PRO A 135 -23.56 13.54 -21.99
C PRO A 135 -22.52 12.49 -22.35
N VAL A 136 -22.44 12.17 -23.64
CA VAL A 136 -21.47 11.22 -24.19
C VAL A 136 -20.09 11.75 -23.82
N LEU A 137 -19.40 11.05 -22.92
CA LEU A 137 -18.02 11.35 -22.56
C LEU A 137 -17.20 11.30 -23.86
N PRO A 138 -16.39 12.33 -24.18
CA PRO A 138 -15.61 12.32 -25.41
C PRO A 138 -14.78 11.04 -25.47
N THR A 139 -14.95 10.27 -26.55
CA THR A 139 -14.15 9.08 -26.83
C THR A 139 -12.68 9.49 -26.75
N PRO A 140 -11.87 8.92 -25.83
CA PRO A 140 -10.48 9.30 -25.73
C PRO A 140 -9.80 9.02 -27.07
N THR A 141 -9.27 10.07 -27.68
CA THR A 141 -8.46 9.94 -28.88
C THR A 141 -7.29 9.01 -28.55
N PRO A 142 -7.09 7.91 -29.28
CA PRO A 142 -5.97 7.02 -29.03
C PRO A 142 -4.67 7.82 -29.14
N VAL A 143 -3.95 7.91 -28.03
CA VAL A 143 -2.60 8.50 -28.01
C VAL A 143 -1.72 7.59 -28.86
N VAL A 144 -1.36 8.06 -30.05
CA VAL A 144 -0.39 7.40 -30.92
C VAL A 144 0.97 7.51 -30.23
N LEU A 145 1.51 6.39 -29.74
CA LEU A 145 2.84 6.39 -29.15
C LEU A 145 3.89 6.69 -30.22
N PRO A 146 4.89 7.54 -29.93
CA PRO A 146 6.09 7.61 -30.75
C PRO A 146 6.79 6.26 -30.73
N THR A 147 7.19 5.79 -31.90
CA THR A 147 8.01 4.58 -32.08
C THR A 147 9.25 4.68 -31.21
N ALA A 148 9.42 3.73 -30.28
CA ALA A 148 10.54 3.69 -29.35
C ALA A 148 11.87 3.67 -30.12
N THR A 149 12.68 4.71 -29.93
CA THR A 149 14.05 4.73 -30.45
C THR A 149 14.95 4.05 -29.42
N ALA A 150 15.53 2.91 -29.80
CA ALA A 150 16.44 2.16 -28.94
C ALA A 150 17.76 2.93 -28.75
N VAL A 151 17.86 3.70 -27.67
CA VAL A 151 19.12 4.28 -27.18
C VAL A 151 19.72 3.28 -26.18
N PRO A 152 21.02 2.91 -26.29
CA PRO A 152 21.63 1.87 -25.46
C PRO A 152 21.46 2.18 -23.96
N SER A 153 20.87 1.24 -23.24
CA SER A 153 20.58 1.35 -21.81
C SER A 153 21.83 1.18 -20.93
N GLN A 154 21.87 1.88 -19.80
CA GLN A 154 22.86 1.64 -18.73
C GLN A 154 22.37 0.71 -17.61
N ILE A 155 21.05 0.49 -17.49
CA ILE A 155 20.53 -0.52 -16.55
C ILE A 155 20.96 -1.90 -17.05
N LYS A 156 21.63 -2.64 -16.17
CA LYS A 156 22.05 -4.02 -16.43
C LYS A 156 21.04 -4.97 -15.79
N SER A 157 20.45 -5.85 -16.60
CA SER A 157 19.73 -7.01 -16.11
C SER A 157 19.80 -8.14 -17.12
N ALA A 158 20.05 -9.36 -16.66
CA ALA A 158 19.95 -10.56 -17.49
C ALA A 158 18.53 -11.14 -17.49
N ASP A 159 17.75 -10.86 -16.44
CA ASP A 159 16.44 -11.47 -16.19
C ASP A 159 15.27 -10.58 -16.61
N TRP A 160 15.50 -9.27 -16.73
CA TRP A 160 14.49 -8.30 -17.14
C TRP A 160 14.69 -7.86 -18.59
N LYS A 161 13.64 -7.92 -19.39
CA LYS A 161 13.56 -7.18 -20.65
C LYS A 161 13.23 -5.72 -20.32
N VAL A 162 14.20 -4.84 -20.60
CA VAL A 162 14.12 -3.41 -20.32
C VAL A 162 13.76 -2.65 -21.59
N THR A 163 12.62 -1.95 -21.60
CA THR A 163 12.18 -1.11 -22.72
C THR A 163 12.06 0.34 -22.27
N TRP A 164 12.92 1.19 -22.82
CA TRP A 164 12.86 2.63 -22.57
C TRP A 164 11.88 3.31 -23.52
N LEU A 165 11.07 4.22 -22.97
CA LEU A 165 10.06 4.97 -23.71
C LEU A 165 10.46 6.45 -23.81
N ALA A 166 9.88 7.17 -24.78
CA ALA A 166 10.27 8.55 -25.08
C ALA A 166 10.18 9.50 -23.86
N GLY A 167 9.26 9.22 -22.94
CA GLY A 167 9.10 9.99 -21.70
C GLY A 167 10.31 9.95 -20.78
N ALA A 168 11.12 8.88 -20.80
CA ALA A 168 12.25 8.75 -19.89
C ALA A 168 13.39 9.73 -20.14
N ASP A 169 13.44 10.34 -21.32
CA ASP A 169 14.46 11.32 -21.72
C ASP A 169 14.00 12.78 -21.49
N LYS A 170 12.76 12.98 -21.03
CA LYS A 170 12.27 14.30 -20.64
C LYS A 170 12.94 14.74 -19.33
N ASN A 171 13.28 16.03 -19.25
CA ASN A 171 13.83 16.65 -18.05
C ASN A 171 12.77 16.64 -16.94
N ARG A 172 13.14 16.17 -15.74
CA ARG A 172 12.25 16.08 -14.56
C ARG A 172 12.07 17.41 -13.82
N GLY A 173 12.70 18.48 -14.30
CA GLY A 173 12.71 19.81 -13.67
C GLY A 173 13.91 20.04 -12.74
N ASP A 174 14.66 18.98 -12.40
CA ASP A 174 15.89 19.05 -11.59
C ASP A 174 17.18 19.02 -12.44
N GLY A 175 17.03 19.11 -13.77
CA GLY A 175 18.16 19.03 -14.71
C GLY A 175 18.59 17.60 -15.05
N THR A 176 17.88 16.58 -14.53
CA THR A 176 18.12 15.17 -14.85
C THR A 176 16.93 14.55 -15.57
N THR A 177 17.17 13.47 -16.30
CA THR A 177 16.11 12.64 -16.89
C THR A 177 15.80 11.43 -16.01
N PHE A 178 14.63 10.80 -16.20
CA PHE A 178 14.33 9.56 -15.49
C PHE A 178 15.39 8.49 -15.80
N ARG A 179 15.76 8.32 -17.07
CA ARG A 179 16.81 7.39 -17.49
C ARG A 179 18.14 7.61 -16.77
N GLN A 180 18.55 8.87 -16.60
CA GLN A 180 19.79 9.21 -15.88
C GLN A 180 19.69 8.86 -14.39
N SER A 181 18.56 9.19 -13.75
CA SER A 181 18.35 8.94 -12.32
C SER A 181 18.36 7.45 -11.96
N THR A 182 17.99 6.58 -12.89
CA THR A 182 17.94 5.12 -12.71
C THR A 182 19.17 4.38 -13.24
N SER A 183 20.18 5.10 -13.76
CA SER A 183 21.39 4.49 -14.35
C SER A 183 22.16 3.57 -13.39
N LYS A 184 21.99 3.78 -12.08
CA LYS A 184 22.63 3.00 -11.02
C LYS A 184 21.79 1.84 -10.50
N TRP A 185 20.56 1.68 -10.99
CA TRP A 185 19.67 0.61 -10.56
C TRP A 185 20.26 -0.74 -10.91
N ASN A 186 20.17 -1.66 -9.95
CA ASN A 186 20.53 -3.06 -10.14
C ASN A 186 19.25 -3.90 -10.12
N LEU A 187 18.66 -4.12 -11.29
CA LEU A 187 17.43 -4.90 -11.40
C LEU A 187 17.72 -6.38 -11.13
N ARG A 188 17.48 -6.77 -9.87
CA ARG A 188 17.66 -8.14 -9.39
C ARG A 188 16.66 -9.09 -10.03
N LYS A 189 17.07 -10.33 -10.20
CA LYS A 189 16.17 -11.44 -10.53
C LYS A 189 15.08 -11.56 -9.47
N VAL A 190 13.83 -11.66 -9.90
CA VAL A 190 12.70 -11.93 -9.00
C VAL A 190 12.98 -13.22 -8.22
N ALA A 191 12.86 -13.15 -6.90
CA ALA A 191 13.27 -14.21 -5.98
C ALA A 191 12.11 -14.55 -5.03
N PRO A 192 11.07 -15.25 -5.49
CA PRO A 192 9.85 -15.47 -4.73
C PRO A 192 10.10 -16.08 -3.35
N GLU A 193 10.95 -17.09 -3.26
CA GLU A 193 11.29 -17.80 -2.01
C GLU A 193 11.87 -16.90 -0.91
N LEU A 194 12.48 -15.77 -1.28
CA LEU A 194 13.06 -14.82 -0.33
C LEU A 194 12.03 -13.83 0.23
N TRP A 195 10.81 -13.76 -0.33
CA TRP A 195 9.82 -12.74 -0.01
C TRP A 195 8.46 -13.32 0.41
N PRO A 196 8.39 -14.10 1.51
CA PRO A 196 7.13 -14.63 2.04
C PRO A 196 6.20 -13.54 2.58
N THR A 197 6.76 -12.40 2.99
CA THR A 197 6.05 -11.27 3.59
C THR A 197 6.03 -10.07 2.67
N PHE A 198 4.97 -9.26 2.77
CA PHE A 198 4.84 -8.02 2.01
C PHE A 198 5.98 -7.05 2.35
N PRO A 199 6.48 -6.22 1.41
CA PRO A 199 7.61 -5.32 1.64
C PRO A 199 7.27 -4.08 2.50
N ASN A 200 6.36 -4.21 3.46
CA ASN A 200 6.07 -3.21 4.49
C ASN A 200 6.59 -3.62 5.88
N VAL A 201 7.16 -4.82 6.00
CA VAL A 201 7.71 -5.37 7.25
C VAL A 201 9.15 -5.85 7.04
N PRO A 202 9.98 -5.92 8.11
CA PRO A 202 11.31 -6.50 8.04
C PRO A 202 11.30 -7.91 7.42
N ASN A 203 12.31 -8.21 6.60
CA ASN A 203 12.47 -9.51 5.96
C ASN A 203 13.82 -10.13 6.31
N PRO A 204 13.88 -11.10 7.24
CA PRO A 204 15.15 -11.70 7.67
C PRO A 204 15.84 -12.54 6.59
N LEU A 205 15.12 -12.93 5.53
CA LEU A 205 15.70 -13.68 4.40
C LEU A 205 16.46 -12.78 3.42
N VAL A 206 16.31 -11.46 3.55
CA VAL A 206 16.94 -10.44 2.69
C VAL A 206 17.66 -9.43 3.60
N PRO A 207 18.87 -9.75 4.08
CA PRO A 207 19.58 -8.92 5.05
C PRO A 207 19.95 -7.52 4.52
N GLU A 208 20.02 -7.35 3.20
CA GLU A 208 20.21 -6.04 2.56
C GLU A 208 18.94 -5.18 2.51
N PHE A 209 17.77 -5.74 2.83
CA PHE A 209 16.54 -4.97 2.97
C PHE A 209 16.59 -4.19 4.27
N ARG A 210 16.82 -2.88 4.14
CA ARG A 210 17.16 -2.02 5.27
C ARG A 210 16.03 -1.95 6.28
N VAL A 211 16.38 -2.14 7.55
CA VAL A 211 15.49 -1.97 8.70
C VAL A 211 16.05 -0.90 9.62
N ILE A 212 15.22 0.06 10.02
CA ILE A 212 15.55 1.16 10.92
C ILE A 212 14.58 1.11 12.10
N ASN A 213 15.02 1.51 13.30
CA ASN A 213 14.18 1.57 14.50
C ASN A 213 13.42 0.27 14.80
N GLY A 214 14.09 -0.88 14.58
CA GLY A 214 13.56 -2.21 14.87
C GLY A 214 12.62 -2.77 13.80
N ASN A 215 11.64 -1.99 13.32
CA ASN A 215 10.57 -2.49 12.44
C ASN A 215 10.28 -1.62 11.21
N GLN A 216 10.97 -0.49 11.03
CA GLN A 216 10.69 0.40 9.89
C GLN A 216 11.51 -0.02 8.68
N VAL A 217 10.86 -0.23 7.55
CA VAL A 217 11.51 -0.60 6.29
C VAL A 217 11.47 0.59 5.33
N PRO A 218 12.42 1.53 5.40
CA PRO A 218 12.43 2.71 4.54
C PRO A 218 12.48 2.32 3.06
N ASP A 219 13.09 1.18 2.75
CA ASP A 219 13.22 0.65 1.39
C ASP A 219 11.99 -0.16 0.92
N GLY A 220 10.91 -0.10 1.70
CA GLY A 220 9.67 -0.83 1.48
C GLY A 220 8.57 -0.06 0.74
N LEU A 221 7.35 -0.57 0.88
CA LEU A 221 6.12 -0.01 0.33
C LEU A 221 5.06 0.12 1.42
N GLU A 222 4.13 1.04 1.24
CA GLU A 222 2.92 1.09 2.06
C GLU A 222 2.10 -0.16 1.80
N SER A 223 1.65 -0.84 2.85
CA SER A 223 0.59 -1.84 2.67
C SER A 223 -0.71 -1.09 2.50
N ALA A 224 -1.34 -1.26 1.35
CA ALA A 224 -2.74 -0.87 1.20
C ALA A 224 -3.63 -1.84 2.02
N MET A 225 -4.83 -1.39 2.37
CA MET A 225 -5.91 -2.33 2.62
C MET A 225 -6.28 -2.97 1.28
N ASP A 226 -6.41 -4.29 1.27
CA ASP A 226 -6.80 -5.09 0.13
C ASP A 226 -8.10 -4.57 -0.50
N GLU A 227 -8.01 -3.91 -1.66
CA GLU A 227 -9.19 -3.52 -2.42
C GLU A 227 -9.62 -4.69 -3.30
N SER A 228 -10.38 -5.61 -2.70
CA SER A 228 -11.06 -6.68 -3.42
C SER A 228 -12.29 -6.14 -4.16
N ASN A 229 -12.08 -5.26 -5.13
CA ASN A 229 -13.14 -4.85 -6.06
C ASN A 229 -12.68 -5.08 -7.49
N PHE A 230 -13.25 -6.12 -8.11
CA PHE A 230 -13.26 -6.29 -9.55
C PHE A 230 -13.93 -5.03 -10.14
N CYS A 231 -13.22 -4.26 -10.97
CA CYS A 231 -13.89 -3.17 -11.67
C CYS A 231 -14.81 -3.69 -12.78
N GLN A 232 -14.59 -4.92 -13.22
CA GLN A 232 -15.37 -5.54 -14.26
C GLN A 232 -16.61 -6.17 -13.63
N GLN A 233 -17.77 -5.51 -13.79
CA GLN A 233 -19.06 -6.12 -13.44
C GLN A 233 -19.53 -7.04 -14.59
N LEU A 234 -19.14 -6.73 -15.83
CA LEU A 234 -19.45 -7.51 -17.03
C LEU A 234 -18.20 -7.84 -17.84
N ALA A 235 -18.10 -9.07 -18.38
CA ALA A 235 -16.95 -9.48 -19.19
C ALA A 235 -16.67 -8.50 -20.36
N GLY A 236 -15.42 -8.06 -20.47
CA GLY A 236 -14.97 -7.07 -21.46
C GLY A 236 -15.11 -5.60 -21.05
N GLU A 237 -15.76 -5.30 -19.92
CA GLU A 237 -15.89 -3.92 -19.44
C GLU A 237 -14.52 -3.35 -19.05
N ALA A 238 -14.21 -2.17 -19.59
CA ALA A 238 -13.02 -1.41 -19.26
C ALA A 238 -13.32 -0.46 -18.10
N CYS A 239 -12.34 -0.27 -17.23
CA CYS A 239 -12.46 0.64 -16.10
C CYS A 239 -11.28 1.58 -16.01
N ARG A 240 -11.53 2.69 -15.33
CA ARG A 240 -10.56 3.73 -15.07
C ARG A 240 -9.76 3.39 -13.82
N ILE A 241 -8.43 3.43 -13.93
CA ILE A 241 -7.46 3.14 -12.87
C ILE A 241 -6.59 4.38 -12.67
N PRO A 242 -6.95 5.25 -11.71
CA PRO A 242 -6.07 6.32 -11.31
C PRO A 242 -4.92 5.77 -10.46
N VAL A 243 -3.69 6.19 -10.77
CA VAL A 243 -2.52 5.96 -9.90
C VAL A 243 -2.01 7.32 -9.46
N ALA A 244 -2.30 7.68 -8.21
CA ALA A 244 -1.93 8.97 -7.65
C ALA A 244 -0.42 9.23 -7.75
N ALA A 245 -0.04 10.51 -7.73
CA ALA A 245 1.36 10.90 -7.66
C ALA A 245 2.06 10.18 -6.49
N GLU A 246 3.25 9.63 -6.73
CA GLU A 246 4.02 8.87 -5.74
C GLU A 246 3.36 7.59 -5.20
N HIS A 247 2.42 7.04 -5.95
CA HIS A 247 1.77 5.76 -5.65
C HIS A 247 2.16 4.69 -6.66
N TYR A 248 1.92 3.45 -6.26
CA TYR A 248 1.90 2.31 -7.15
C TYR A 248 0.52 1.67 -7.18
N PHE A 249 0.23 1.05 -8.31
CA PHE A 249 -0.86 0.12 -8.49
C PHE A 249 -0.27 -1.26 -8.76
N TYR A 250 -0.74 -2.27 -8.03
CA TYR A 250 -0.40 -3.66 -8.26
C TYR A 250 -1.67 -4.43 -8.63
N PHE A 251 -1.58 -5.30 -9.62
CA PHE A 251 -2.65 -6.17 -10.06
C PHE A 251 -2.14 -7.57 -10.38
N SER A 252 -2.82 -8.60 -9.87
CA SER A 252 -2.51 -10.01 -10.16
C SER A 252 -3.69 -10.72 -10.82
N GLY A 253 -3.87 -10.54 -12.12
CA GLY A 253 -4.94 -11.12 -12.91
C GLY A 253 -4.80 -10.81 -14.41
N ASP A 254 -5.76 -11.28 -15.21
CA ASP A 254 -5.82 -10.95 -16.65
C ASP A 254 -6.02 -9.44 -16.84
N TYR A 255 -5.22 -8.80 -17.68
CA TYR A 255 -5.39 -7.38 -18.01
C TYR A 255 -5.17 -7.12 -19.49
N ASP A 256 -5.83 -6.07 -19.98
CA ASP A 256 -5.59 -5.47 -21.29
C ASP A 256 -5.76 -3.96 -21.19
N ILE A 257 -4.64 -3.25 -21.15
CA ILE A 257 -4.60 -1.79 -21.04
C ILE A 257 -3.95 -1.26 -22.32
N PRO A 258 -4.69 -0.52 -23.15
CA PRO A 258 -4.14 0.14 -24.32
C PRO A 258 -2.87 0.92 -23.96
N ASN A 259 -1.83 0.72 -24.78
CA ASN A 259 -0.52 1.36 -24.67
C ASN A 259 0.36 0.96 -23.46
N ILE A 260 -0.15 0.21 -22.49
CA ILE A 260 0.67 -0.38 -21.42
C ILE A 260 1.02 -1.82 -21.78
N GLY A 261 0.03 -2.64 -22.10
CA GLY A 261 0.22 -4.05 -22.39
C GLY A 261 -0.99 -4.89 -22.03
N SER A 262 -0.91 -6.16 -22.37
CA SER A 262 -1.91 -7.15 -22.03
C SER A 262 -1.26 -8.45 -21.60
N CYS A 263 -1.94 -9.15 -20.71
CA CYS A 263 -1.55 -10.48 -20.27
C CYS A 263 -2.81 -11.28 -19.95
N LYS A 264 -2.84 -12.52 -20.41
CA LYS A 264 -3.95 -13.44 -20.18
C LYS A 264 -3.44 -14.85 -19.87
N GLU A 265 -3.98 -15.46 -18.82
CA GLU A 265 -3.80 -16.89 -18.57
C GLU A 265 -4.68 -17.68 -19.55
N SER A 266 -4.06 -18.57 -20.33
CA SER A 266 -4.73 -19.34 -21.39
C SER A 266 -4.57 -20.85 -21.22
N GLY A 267 -4.64 -21.35 -19.97
CA GLY A 267 -4.44 -22.76 -19.62
C GLY A 267 -2.97 -23.19 -19.44
N THR A 268 -2.00 -22.28 -19.56
CA THR A 268 -0.57 -22.56 -19.37
C THR A 268 -0.16 -22.60 -17.89
N ARG A 269 -1.02 -22.07 -17.01
CA ARG A 269 -0.80 -21.77 -15.60
C ARG A 269 0.33 -20.79 -15.36
N ILE A 270 0.57 -19.91 -16.33
CA ILE A 270 1.42 -18.73 -16.16
C ILE A 270 0.50 -17.55 -15.85
N GLY A 271 0.53 -17.10 -14.58
CA GLY A 271 -0.31 -16.00 -14.13
C GLY A 271 0.19 -14.65 -14.62
N CYS A 272 -0.64 -13.63 -14.48
CA CYS A 272 -0.33 -12.26 -14.92
C CYS A 272 -0.20 -11.32 -13.73
N MET A 273 0.90 -10.56 -13.70
CA MET A 273 1.13 -9.50 -12.72
C MET A 273 1.48 -8.20 -13.44
N LEU A 274 0.79 -7.13 -13.07
CA LEU A 274 1.07 -5.77 -13.50
C LEU A 274 1.38 -4.90 -12.29
N VAL A 275 2.43 -4.10 -12.38
CA VAL A 275 2.74 -3.02 -11.44
C VAL A 275 2.88 -1.72 -12.23
N ILE A 276 2.11 -0.70 -11.88
CA ILE A 276 2.26 0.66 -12.42
C ILE A 276 2.80 1.54 -11.30
N VAL A 277 3.94 2.18 -11.50
CA VAL A 277 4.55 3.11 -10.54
C VAL A 277 4.54 4.52 -11.09
N ASN A 278 3.82 5.42 -10.44
CA ASN A 278 3.77 6.82 -10.83
C ASN A 278 4.83 7.63 -10.07
N VAL A 279 5.93 7.94 -10.76
CA VAL A 279 7.05 8.74 -10.24
C VAL A 279 6.92 10.24 -10.51
N GLY A 280 5.81 10.66 -11.11
CA GLY A 280 5.50 12.05 -11.41
C GLY A 280 4.77 12.77 -10.28
N GLY A 281 4.72 14.10 -10.37
CA GLY A 281 3.99 14.95 -9.42
C GLY A 281 2.49 15.10 -9.70
N VAL A 282 1.94 14.35 -10.65
CA VAL A 282 0.52 14.39 -11.02
C VAL A 282 -0.03 12.97 -11.15
N THR A 283 -1.31 12.79 -10.83
CA THR A 283 -2.02 11.51 -10.97
C THR A 283 -2.00 11.03 -12.42
N SER A 284 -1.66 9.77 -12.62
CA SER A 284 -1.80 9.06 -13.88
C SER A 284 -3.13 8.33 -13.91
N ASP A 285 -3.64 8.09 -15.11
CA ASP A 285 -5.01 7.69 -15.30
C ASP A 285 -5.14 6.82 -16.56
N PHE A 286 -5.41 5.54 -16.33
CA PHE A 286 -5.46 4.54 -17.39
C PHE A 286 -6.86 3.96 -17.49
N THR A 287 -7.29 3.64 -18.70
CA THR A 287 -8.51 2.88 -18.93
C THR A 287 -8.13 1.55 -19.53
N GLY A 288 -8.58 0.45 -18.95
CA GLY A 288 -8.28 -0.88 -19.44
C GLY A 288 -9.23 -1.95 -18.91
N VAL A 289 -9.13 -3.14 -19.47
CA VAL A 289 -9.84 -4.33 -19.00
C VAL A 289 -9.00 -5.01 -17.93
N PHE A 290 -9.65 -5.35 -16.83
CA PHE A 290 -9.03 -6.07 -15.72
C PHE A 290 -9.98 -7.19 -15.30
N GLY A 291 -9.60 -8.42 -15.62
CA GLY A 291 -10.33 -9.62 -15.28
C GLY A 291 -10.22 -9.98 -13.79
N GLN A 292 -10.46 -11.25 -13.48
CA GLN A 292 -10.38 -11.75 -12.12
C GLN A 292 -8.95 -11.66 -11.60
N GLY A 293 -8.77 -10.89 -10.54
CA GLY A 293 -7.47 -10.66 -9.91
C GLY A 293 -7.59 -9.79 -8.68
N PHE A 294 -6.47 -9.65 -8.01
CA PHE A 294 -6.34 -8.87 -6.78
C PHE A 294 -5.66 -7.53 -7.08
N ARG A 295 -6.07 -6.46 -6.38
CA ARG A 295 -5.61 -5.09 -6.58
C ARG A 295 -5.08 -4.50 -5.29
N LEU A 296 -4.01 -3.73 -5.42
CA LEU A 296 -3.46 -2.91 -4.34
C LEU A 296 -3.10 -1.54 -4.89
N HIS A 297 -3.46 -0.50 -4.14
CA HIS A 297 -3.09 0.88 -4.39
C HIS A 297 -2.47 1.48 -3.13
N ALA A 298 -1.21 1.88 -3.19
CA ALA A 298 -0.53 2.42 -2.02
C ALA A 298 0.62 3.35 -2.41
N ARG A 299 1.18 4.07 -1.43
CA ARG A 299 2.39 4.87 -1.63
C ARG A 299 3.61 3.98 -1.68
N TYR A 300 4.60 4.39 -2.46
CA TYR A 300 5.97 3.92 -2.23
C TYR A 300 6.69 4.98 -1.38
N PHE A 301 7.33 4.56 -0.29
CA PHE A 301 7.93 5.50 0.68
C PHE A 301 9.30 6.07 0.24
N ASN A 302 9.69 5.82 -1.00
CA ASN A 302 10.99 5.21 -1.15
C ASN A 302 11.92 5.84 -2.20
N GLY A 303 11.94 7.18 -2.22
CA GLY A 303 12.80 8.04 -3.03
C GLY A 303 13.80 7.32 -3.94
N ASN A 304 15.00 7.01 -3.43
CA ASN A 304 16.12 6.47 -4.20
C ASN A 304 16.25 4.93 -4.23
N ALA A 305 15.39 4.18 -3.56
CA ALA A 305 15.48 2.71 -3.46
C ALA A 305 14.28 1.99 -4.12
N LEU A 306 13.69 2.61 -5.14
CA LEU A 306 12.60 2.05 -5.92
C LEU A 306 12.96 0.70 -6.57
N ASP A 307 14.22 0.47 -6.94
CA ASP A 307 14.67 -0.81 -7.48
C ASP A 307 14.55 -1.96 -6.44
N MET A 308 14.86 -1.68 -5.18
CA MET A 308 14.62 -2.60 -4.06
C MET A 308 13.12 -2.86 -3.86
N ALA A 309 12.31 -1.80 -3.84
CA ALA A 309 10.87 -1.91 -3.64
C ALA A 309 10.19 -2.73 -4.74
N ILE A 310 10.58 -2.53 -6.00
CA ILE A 310 10.07 -3.30 -7.14
C ILE A 310 10.48 -4.76 -7.04
N TRP A 311 11.75 -5.04 -6.73
CA TRP A 311 12.21 -6.41 -6.56
C TRP A 311 11.45 -7.12 -5.45
N ALA A 312 11.25 -6.44 -4.32
CA ALA A 312 10.53 -6.97 -3.18
C ALA A 312 9.04 -7.23 -3.47
N LEU A 313 8.34 -6.26 -4.07
CA LEU A 313 6.92 -6.39 -4.43
C LEU A 313 6.69 -7.49 -5.46
N THR A 314 7.49 -7.52 -6.52
CA THR A 314 7.33 -8.52 -7.60
C THR A 314 7.67 -9.92 -7.11
N SER A 315 8.67 -10.05 -6.22
CA SER A 315 9.00 -11.33 -5.57
C SER A 315 7.92 -11.80 -4.63
N HIS A 316 7.39 -10.90 -3.79
CA HIS A 316 6.28 -11.22 -2.88
C HIS A 316 5.00 -11.58 -3.63
N GLY A 317 4.66 -10.81 -4.66
CA GLY A 317 3.52 -11.12 -5.52
C GLY A 317 3.69 -12.48 -6.20
N ALA A 318 4.87 -12.79 -6.75
CA ALA A 318 5.13 -14.07 -7.40
C ALA A 318 5.09 -15.23 -6.39
N ASN A 319 5.55 -15.01 -5.16
CA ASN A 319 5.45 -15.98 -4.07
C ASN A 319 3.99 -16.34 -3.78
N THR A 320 3.16 -15.30 -3.60
CA THR A 320 1.72 -15.45 -3.37
C THR A 320 1.07 -16.13 -4.57
N MET A 321 1.35 -15.69 -5.79
CA MET A 321 0.71 -16.24 -6.99
C MET A 321 1.10 -17.68 -7.30
N MET A 322 2.32 -18.10 -6.94
CA MET A 322 2.76 -19.47 -7.11
C MET A 322 2.43 -20.37 -5.92
N ASN A 323 1.73 -19.88 -4.89
CA ASN A 323 1.42 -20.62 -3.68
C ASN A 323 2.65 -21.31 -3.06
N LEU A 324 3.71 -20.54 -2.80
CA LEU A 324 4.93 -21.05 -2.17
C LEU A 324 4.80 -21.06 -0.65
N ASN A 325 5.29 -20.03 0.04
CA ASN A 325 5.28 -19.91 1.50
C ASN A 325 4.59 -18.61 1.98
N SER A 326 3.71 -18.05 1.16
CA SER A 326 2.95 -16.84 1.48
C SER A 326 1.90 -17.12 2.55
N ALA A 327 1.83 -16.25 3.56
CA ALA A 327 0.80 -16.28 4.60
C ALA A 327 -0.63 -16.08 4.05
N LEU A 328 -0.76 -15.53 2.84
CA LEU A 328 -2.05 -15.33 2.17
C LEU A 328 -2.62 -16.61 1.57
N ASN A 329 -1.83 -17.69 1.48
CA ASN A 329 -2.29 -18.97 0.93
C ASN A 329 -2.25 -20.08 2.00
N PRO A 330 -3.23 -20.14 2.91
CA PRO A 330 -3.32 -21.26 3.84
C PRO A 330 -3.53 -22.58 3.07
N PRO A 331 -3.07 -23.72 3.62
CA PRO A 331 -3.23 -25.03 2.98
C PRO A 331 -4.68 -25.32 2.60
N ASN A 332 -4.89 -25.88 1.41
CA ASN A 332 -6.19 -26.29 0.86
C ASN A 332 -7.17 -25.16 0.49
N LEU A 333 -6.78 -23.88 0.52
CA LEU A 333 -7.59 -22.79 -0.03
C LEU A 333 -7.16 -22.41 -1.46
N GLN A 334 -8.03 -21.68 -2.15
CA GLN A 334 -7.68 -21.07 -3.44
C GLN A 334 -6.56 -20.05 -3.23
N ASN A 335 -5.66 -19.99 -4.20
CA ASN A 335 -4.54 -19.07 -4.19
C ASN A 335 -5.05 -17.61 -4.18
N ALA A 336 -4.50 -16.79 -3.28
CA ALA A 336 -4.85 -15.39 -3.02
C ALA A 336 -4.35 -14.38 -4.07
N GLY A 337 -3.60 -14.82 -5.07
CA GLY A 337 -3.16 -13.97 -6.17
C GLY A 337 -3.10 -14.76 -7.45
N ALA A 338 -4.04 -14.59 -8.37
CA ALA A 338 -3.89 -14.77 -9.82
C ALA A 338 -5.20 -15.19 -10.48
N ASN A 339 -5.22 -14.94 -11.77
CA ASN A 339 -6.02 -15.62 -12.79
C ASN A 339 -5.78 -17.14 -12.93
N CYS A 340 -4.84 -17.77 -12.20
CA CYS A 340 -4.62 -19.23 -12.26
C CYS A 340 -5.66 -20.04 -11.46
N SER A 341 -6.28 -19.44 -10.43
CA SER A 341 -7.41 -19.97 -9.64
C SER A 341 -7.41 -21.47 -9.28
N VAL A 342 -6.25 -22.05 -8.92
CA VAL A 342 -6.11 -23.45 -8.51
C VAL A 342 -5.41 -23.58 -7.17
N PRO A 343 -5.69 -24.63 -6.35
CA PRO A 343 -5.10 -24.79 -5.02
C PRO A 343 -3.58 -24.84 -5.04
N MET A 344 -2.99 -25.41 -6.10
CA MET A 344 -1.55 -25.45 -6.23
C MET A 344 -0.94 -24.10 -6.62
N GLY A 345 -1.69 -23.07 -7.00
CA GLY A 345 -1.17 -21.79 -7.52
C GLY A 345 -0.68 -21.84 -8.97
N CYS A 346 -0.07 -20.76 -9.47
CA CYS A 346 0.53 -20.71 -10.80
C CYS A 346 1.84 -21.53 -10.89
N LYS A 347 2.16 -22.04 -12.09
CA LYS A 347 3.47 -22.63 -12.42
C LYS A 347 4.55 -21.56 -12.65
N GLY A 348 4.12 -20.35 -12.97
CA GLY A 348 4.97 -19.19 -13.17
C GLY A 348 4.12 -17.93 -13.26
N VAL A 349 4.78 -16.78 -13.37
CA VAL A 349 4.15 -15.47 -13.44
C VAL A 349 4.85 -14.63 -14.50
N HIS A 350 4.08 -14.13 -15.46
CA HIS A 350 4.50 -13.04 -16.32
C HIS A 350 4.33 -11.73 -15.56
N ILE A 351 5.42 -11.01 -15.37
CA ILE A 351 5.47 -9.78 -14.57
C ILE A 351 5.80 -8.62 -15.49
N GLN A 352 4.95 -7.59 -15.47
CA GLN A 352 5.19 -6.31 -16.11
C GLN A 352 5.21 -5.20 -15.06
N VAL A 353 6.25 -4.37 -15.09
CA VAL A 353 6.38 -3.18 -14.25
C VAL A 353 6.55 -1.96 -15.15
N VAL A 354 5.64 -1.00 -15.04
CA VAL A 354 5.64 0.20 -15.86
C VAL A 354 5.80 1.43 -14.98
N PHE A 355 6.82 2.24 -15.28
CA PHE A 355 7.04 3.53 -14.64
C PHE A 355 6.43 4.64 -15.49
N VAL A 356 5.70 5.54 -14.82
CA VAL A 356 4.97 6.63 -15.46
C VAL A 356 5.20 7.94 -14.72
N SER A 357 5.01 9.07 -15.39
CA SER A 357 4.93 10.41 -14.77
C SER A 357 3.68 11.10 -15.31
N GLY A 358 2.60 11.08 -14.53
CA GLY A 358 1.27 11.26 -15.11
C GLY A 358 1.00 10.22 -16.20
N ASN A 359 0.36 10.60 -17.30
CA ASN A 359 0.07 9.68 -18.41
C ASN A 359 1.26 9.45 -19.35
N GLU A 360 2.43 9.98 -19.05
CA GLU A 360 3.65 9.73 -19.81
C GLU A 360 4.31 8.43 -19.35
N LEU A 361 4.48 7.48 -20.27
CA LEU A 361 5.22 6.24 -20.01
C LEU A 361 6.73 6.48 -20.09
N LEU A 362 7.47 5.96 -19.12
CA LEU A 362 8.92 6.18 -19.00
C LEU A 362 9.71 4.90 -19.26
N LEU A 363 9.37 3.82 -18.56
CA LEU A 363 10.11 2.57 -18.56
C LEU A 363 9.15 1.40 -18.42
N ASP A 364 9.31 0.40 -19.26
CA ASP A 364 8.60 -0.88 -19.18
C ASP A 364 9.62 -2.00 -18.91
N LEU A 365 9.40 -2.74 -17.83
CA LEU A 365 10.18 -3.89 -17.42
C LEU A 365 9.31 -5.13 -17.49
N THR A 366 9.73 -6.12 -18.26
CA THR A 366 9.01 -7.40 -18.36
C THR A 366 9.92 -8.57 -18.01
N THR A 367 9.39 -9.55 -17.30
CA THR A 367 10.07 -10.81 -17.01
C THR A 367 9.07 -11.95 -16.86
N LEU A 368 9.57 -13.17 -16.98
CA LEU A 368 8.83 -14.39 -16.71
C LEU A 368 9.56 -15.15 -15.60
N VAL A 369 8.83 -15.42 -14.53
CA VAL A 369 9.32 -16.24 -13.42
C VAL A 369 8.61 -17.57 -13.48
N THR A 370 9.34 -18.67 -13.39
CA THR A 370 8.78 -20.02 -13.26
C THR A 370 9.29 -20.63 -11.95
N ARG A 371 8.55 -21.62 -11.44
CA ARG A 371 9.05 -22.46 -10.35
C ARG A 371 10.34 -23.18 -10.69
#